data_AF-A0A2E9IZM0-F1
#
_entry.id   AF-A0A2E9IZM0-F1
#
_cell.length_a   1.000
_cell.length_b   1.000
_cell.length_c   1.000
_cell.angle_alpha   90.00
_cell.angle_beta   90.00
_cell.angle_gamma   90.00
#
_symmetry.space_group_name_H-M   'P 1'
#
loop_
_entity.id
_entity.type
_entity.pdbx_description
1 polymer ?
#
loop_
_entity_poly.entity_id
_entity_poly.type
_entity_poly.pdbx_seq_one_letter_code
_entity_poly.pdbx_strand_id
1 'polypeptide(L)'
;MGLSAIECPDGVCHSHHGGHAVNRHTMEELLSEHGREWCERLAERIYEMSVDTFSQSVMPSLHAAGWQRRHLDWEFKFQNQQSETDAEPDRTLVDGMINATESFLRSSEVHRLFIQELVQGTFDEASDDHLRSNAVRQLIEEEILTMLQDKRAVLIGRLVAQLKSAADGDEQRAACAAEEGLMEVERLLCNHSESL
;
A
#
# COMPACT_ATOMS: atom_id res chain seq x y z
N MET A 1 28.41 -24.42 2.05
CA MET A 1 27.90 -24.62 3.42
C MET A 1 26.48 -24.10 3.43
N GLY A 2 25.50 -24.95 3.76
CA GLY A 2 24.09 -24.56 3.77
C GLY A 2 23.79 -23.62 4.94
N LEU A 3 22.86 -22.69 4.74
CA LEU A 3 22.39 -21.79 5.79
C LEU A 3 21.68 -22.62 6.86
N SER A 4 22.23 -22.66 8.08
CA SER A 4 21.56 -23.20 9.26
C SER A 4 20.50 -22.19 9.71
N ALA A 5 19.30 -22.68 10.00
CA ALA A 5 18.24 -21.87 10.60
C ALA A 5 18.77 -21.14 11.83
N ILE A 6 18.42 -19.85 11.95
CA ILE A 6 18.70 -19.05 13.13
C ILE A 6 17.90 -19.72 14.27
N GLU A 7 18.61 -20.35 15.21
CA GLU A 7 18.00 -20.89 16.42
C GLU A 7 17.52 -19.70 17.27
N CYS A 8 16.21 -19.59 17.43
CA CYS A 8 15.64 -18.71 18.45
C CYS A 8 16.18 -19.14 19.83
N PRO A 9 16.61 -18.19 20.68
CA PRO A 9 16.88 -18.53 22.07
C PRO A 9 15.58 -19.11 22.66
N ASP A 10 15.71 -20.25 23.35
CA ASP A 10 14.66 -21.00 24.04
C ASP A 10 13.77 -21.97 23.23
N GLY A 11 14.05 -22.22 21.94
CA GLY A 11 13.55 -23.42 21.25
C GLY A 11 12.02 -23.51 21.03
N VAL A 12 11.26 -22.42 21.14
CA VAL A 12 9.82 -22.40 20.85
C VAL A 12 9.57 -21.86 19.45
N CYS A 13 9.55 -22.75 18.46
CA CYS A 13 9.07 -22.44 17.12
C CYS A 13 7.60 -22.85 17.01
N HIS A 14 6.66 -21.96 17.35
CA HIS A 14 5.21 -22.21 17.21
C HIS A 14 4.48 -20.99 16.64
N SER A 15 4.24 -21.01 15.32
CA SER A 15 2.90 -21.16 14.73
C SER A 15 1.68 -20.46 15.38
N HIS A 16 1.79 -19.25 15.96
CA HIS A 16 0.62 -18.53 16.48
C HIS A 16 0.63 -17.04 16.13
N HIS A 17 -0.56 -16.53 15.82
CA HIS A 17 -0.85 -15.25 15.19
C HIS A 17 -0.35 -14.02 15.98
N GLY A 18 0.67 -13.35 15.43
CA GLY A 18 1.20 -12.10 15.96
C GLY A 18 2.56 -12.33 16.61
N GLY A 19 3.62 -12.10 15.83
CA GLY A 19 5.00 -12.26 16.30
C GLY A 19 5.26 -11.52 17.62
N HIS A 20 6.22 -12.02 18.39
CA HIS A 20 6.70 -11.31 19.58
C HIS A 20 7.06 -9.88 19.20
N ALA A 21 6.52 -8.90 19.95
CA ALA A 21 6.91 -7.52 19.79
C ALA A 21 8.41 -7.40 20.09
N VAL A 22 9.21 -7.16 19.06
CA VAL A 22 10.63 -6.85 19.21
C VAL A 22 10.73 -5.41 19.72
N ASN A 23 11.62 -5.17 20.67
CA ASN A 23 11.86 -3.81 21.16
C ASN A 23 12.38 -2.93 20.01
N ARG A 24 11.81 -1.73 19.83
CA ARG A 24 12.16 -0.79 18.74
C ARG A 24 13.68 -0.53 18.68
N HIS A 25 14.31 -0.29 19.82
CA HIS A 25 15.75 -0.04 19.90
C HIS A 25 16.57 -1.24 19.39
N THR A 26 16.17 -2.46 19.78
CA THR A 26 16.80 -3.69 19.29
C THR A 26 16.60 -3.87 17.78
N MET A 27 15.44 -3.45 17.25
CA MET A 27 15.20 -3.47 15.80
C MET A 27 16.09 -2.46 15.06
N GLU A 28 16.18 -1.22 15.56
CA GLU A 28 17.06 -0.18 15.01
C GLU A 28 18.52 -0.62 14.97
N GLU A 29 19.03 -1.19 16.07
CA GLU A 29 20.41 -1.69 16.16
C GLU A 29 20.68 -2.77 15.12
N LEU A 30 19.80 -3.78 15.02
CA LEU A 30 19.95 -4.88 14.07
C LEU A 30 19.86 -4.41 12.61
N LEU A 31 18.91 -3.53 12.30
CA LEU A 31 18.75 -2.96 10.96
C LEU A 31 19.95 -2.09 10.57
N SER A 32 20.48 -1.31 11.52
CA SER A 32 21.69 -0.50 11.30
C SER A 32 22.94 -1.37 11.11
N GLU A 33 23.07 -2.47 11.84
CA GLU A 33 24.22 -3.37 11.75
C GLU A 33 24.28 -4.06 10.38
N HIS A 34 23.14 -4.50 9.87
CA HIS A 34 23.08 -5.24 8.61
C HIS A 34 22.96 -4.34 7.37
N GLY A 35 22.31 -3.19 7.50
CA GLY A 35 22.12 -2.23 6.43
C GLY A 35 21.04 -2.64 5.41
N ARG A 36 20.52 -1.62 4.70
CA ARG A 36 19.36 -1.74 3.80
C ARG A 36 19.51 -2.81 2.73
N GLU A 37 20.64 -2.86 2.03
CA GLU A 37 20.87 -3.83 0.95
C GLU A 37 20.80 -5.29 1.44
N TRP A 38 21.31 -5.55 2.64
CA TRP A 38 21.24 -6.88 3.24
C TRP A 38 19.78 -7.24 3.58
N CYS A 39 19.03 -6.30 4.15
CA CYS A 39 17.61 -6.48 4.47
C CYS A 39 16.77 -6.71 3.20
N GLU A 40 17.00 -5.95 2.13
CA GLU A 40 16.34 -6.14 0.83
C GLU A 40 16.62 -7.53 0.27
N ARG A 41 17.87 -7.99 0.30
CA ARG A 41 18.23 -9.35 -0.14
C ARG A 41 17.64 -10.45 0.73
N LEU A 42 17.55 -10.25 2.04
CA LEU A 42 16.91 -11.20 2.95
C LEU A 42 15.40 -11.28 2.67
N ALA A 43 14.75 -10.13 2.49
CA ALA A 43 13.34 -10.04 2.16
C ALA A 43 13.05 -10.64 0.77
N GLU A 44 13.89 -10.39 -0.23
CA GLU A 44 13.86 -11.09 -1.53
C GLU A 44 13.91 -12.59 -1.33
N ARG A 45 14.84 -13.09 -0.51
CA ARG A 45 14.99 -14.52 -0.31
C ARG A 45 13.79 -15.16 0.40
N ILE A 46 13.26 -14.51 1.42
CA ILE A 46 12.05 -14.95 2.14
C ILE A 46 10.85 -14.92 1.19
N TYR A 47 10.74 -13.86 0.38
CA TYR A 47 9.67 -13.69 -0.59
C TYR A 47 9.72 -14.77 -1.68
N GLU A 48 10.88 -15.02 -2.29
CA GLU A 48 11.09 -16.12 -3.24
C GLU A 48 10.66 -17.47 -2.65
N MET A 49 11.14 -17.79 -1.44
CA MET A 49 10.77 -19.03 -0.74
C MET A 49 9.27 -19.11 -0.48
N SER A 50 8.63 -17.98 -0.13
CA SER A 50 7.20 -17.90 0.16
C SER A 50 6.37 -18.04 -1.12
N VAL A 51 6.76 -17.39 -2.21
CA VAL A 51 6.12 -17.50 -3.53
C VAL A 51 6.30 -18.89 -4.10
N ASP A 52 7.48 -19.49 -3.99
CA ASP A 52 7.72 -20.87 -4.42
C ASP A 52 6.85 -21.84 -3.62
N THR A 53 6.81 -21.68 -2.29
CA THR A 53 5.98 -22.51 -1.40
C THR A 53 4.50 -22.33 -1.70
N PHE A 54 4.04 -21.09 -1.88
CA PHE A 54 2.66 -20.77 -2.26
C PHE A 54 2.32 -21.35 -3.64
N SER A 55 3.22 -21.22 -4.61
CA SER A 55 3.06 -21.76 -5.96
C SER A 55 3.08 -23.29 -5.98
N GLN A 56 3.75 -23.93 -5.04
CA GLN A 56 3.75 -25.40 -4.95
C GLN A 56 2.58 -25.96 -4.13
N SER A 57 2.05 -25.20 -3.16
CA SER A 57 1.00 -25.67 -2.26
C SER A 57 -0.41 -25.20 -2.66
N VAL A 58 -0.54 -23.95 -3.07
CA VAL A 58 -1.82 -23.29 -3.34
C VAL A 58 -2.16 -23.32 -4.82
N MET A 59 -1.22 -23.01 -5.72
CA MET A 59 -1.52 -22.97 -7.16
C MET A 59 -2.06 -24.30 -7.73
N PRO A 60 -1.56 -25.50 -7.33
CA PRO A 60 -2.17 -26.75 -7.78
C PRO A 60 -3.60 -26.93 -7.29
N SER A 61 -3.91 -26.38 -6.10
CA SER A 61 -5.26 -26.39 -5.54
C SER A 61 -6.19 -25.39 -6.24
N LEU A 62 -5.68 -24.22 -6.64
CA LEU A 62 -6.41 -23.22 -7.44
C LEU A 62 -6.70 -23.71 -8.86
N HIS A 63 -5.75 -24.43 -9.47
CA HIS A 63 -5.89 -25.02 -10.81
C HIS A 63 -6.62 -26.37 -10.81
N ALA A 64 -6.91 -26.95 -9.64
CA ALA A 64 -7.68 -28.17 -9.56
C ALA A 64 -9.10 -27.94 -10.12
N ALA A 65 -9.55 -28.81 -11.02
CA ALA A 65 -10.88 -28.73 -11.62
C ALA A 65 -11.96 -28.60 -10.53
N GLY A 66 -12.77 -27.53 -10.65
CA GLY A 66 -13.83 -27.25 -9.68
C GLY A 66 -13.39 -26.52 -8.41
N TRP A 67 -12.15 -26.02 -8.28
CA TRP A 67 -11.79 -25.10 -7.20
C TRP A 67 -12.66 -23.84 -7.21
N GLN A 68 -12.82 -23.18 -8.36
CA GLN A 68 -13.74 -22.04 -8.51
C GLN A 68 -15.15 -22.40 -8.04
N ARG A 69 -15.66 -23.58 -8.41
CA ARG A 69 -16.98 -24.05 -7.97
C ARG A 69 -17.05 -24.33 -6.46
N ARG A 70 -15.99 -24.88 -5.86
CA ARG A 70 -15.91 -25.15 -4.41
C ARG A 70 -15.71 -23.88 -3.58
N HIS A 71 -14.98 -22.90 -4.11
CA HIS A 71 -14.81 -21.58 -3.53
C HIS A 71 -16.13 -20.81 -3.56
N LEU A 72 -16.79 -20.78 -4.73
CA LEU A 72 -18.14 -20.25 -4.86
C LEU A 72 -19.13 -20.98 -3.95
N ASP A 73 -19.14 -22.32 -3.91
CA ASP A 73 -20.01 -23.09 -2.99
C ASP A 73 -19.71 -22.78 -1.51
N TRP A 74 -18.48 -22.42 -1.16
CA TRP A 74 -18.09 -22.01 0.20
C TRP A 74 -18.53 -20.56 0.50
N GLU A 75 -18.36 -19.64 -0.44
CA GLU A 75 -18.90 -18.28 -0.38
C GLU A 75 -20.44 -18.28 -0.29
N PHE A 76 -21.13 -19.12 -1.08
CA PHE A 76 -22.58 -19.32 -1.03
C PHE A 76 -23.04 -20.00 0.27
N LYS A 77 -22.23 -20.87 0.89
CA LYS A 77 -22.49 -21.41 2.23
C LYS A 77 -22.33 -20.35 3.32
N PHE A 78 -21.42 -19.40 3.16
CA PHE A 78 -21.33 -18.20 4.00
C PHE A 78 -22.54 -17.28 3.81
N GLN A 79 -23.00 -17.09 2.57
CA GLN A 79 -24.23 -16.32 2.28
C GLN A 79 -25.49 -16.96 2.90
N ASN A 80 -25.57 -18.29 2.99
CA ASN A 80 -26.69 -18.96 3.65
C ASN A 80 -26.73 -18.81 5.18
N GLN A 81 -25.67 -18.27 5.81
CA GLN A 81 -25.67 -17.95 7.24
C GLN A 81 -25.90 -16.47 7.56
N GLN A 82 -25.96 -15.59 6.56
CA GLN A 82 -26.30 -14.17 6.75
C GLN A 82 -27.11 -13.67 5.55
N SER A 83 -28.42 -13.83 5.64
CA SER A 83 -29.33 -12.96 4.91
C SER A 83 -29.33 -11.62 5.65
N GLU A 84 -28.76 -10.57 5.05
CA GLU A 84 -29.42 -9.27 4.89
C GLU A 84 -28.46 -8.23 4.24
N THR A 85 -28.81 -7.88 2.99
CA THR A 85 -28.39 -6.73 2.16
C THR A 85 -27.01 -6.74 1.46
N ASP A 86 -27.08 -6.94 0.13
CA ASP A 86 -26.18 -6.53 -0.96
C ASP A 86 -24.68 -6.84 -0.89
N ALA A 87 -24.31 -8.10 -1.12
CA ALA A 87 -22.94 -8.45 -1.53
C ALA A 87 -22.92 -9.62 -2.51
N GLU A 88 -23.33 -9.39 -3.76
CA GLU A 88 -22.69 -10.10 -4.87
C GLU A 88 -21.30 -9.48 -5.03
N PRO A 89 -20.19 -10.22 -4.81
CA PRO A 89 -18.89 -9.72 -5.22
C PRO A 89 -18.95 -9.55 -6.74
N ASP A 90 -18.80 -8.32 -7.21
CA ASP A 90 -18.79 -8.01 -8.64
C ASP A 90 -17.74 -8.92 -9.28
N ARG A 91 -18.19 -9.80 -10.18
CA ARG A 91 -17.33 -10.75 -10.88
C ARG A 91 -16.14 -10.04 -11.52
N THR A 92 -16.33 -8.78 -11.92
CA THR A 92 -15.28 -7.88 -12.43
C THR A 92 -14.20 -7.56 -11.39
N LEU A 93 -14.58 -7.36 -10.13
CA LEU A 93 -13.66 -7.13 -9.01
C LEU A 93 -12.85 -8.39 -8.71
N VAL A 94 -13.50 -9.56 -8.65
CA VAL A 94 -12.82 -10.84 -8.39
C VAL A 94 -11.85 -11.17 -9.53
N ASP A 95 -12.29 -11.06 -10.78
CA ASP A 95 -11.44 -11.26 -11.95
C ASP A 95 -10.30 -10.21 -11.99
N GLY A 96 -10.58 -8.97 -11.56
CA GLY A 96 -9.58 -7.91 -11.39
C GLY A 96 -8.53 -8.23 -10.33
N MET A 97 -8.94 -8.73 -9.16
CA MET A 97 -8.04 -9.14 -8.08
C MET A 97 -7.20 -10.35 -8.48
N ILE A 98 -7.79 -11.33 -9.17
CA ILE A 98 -7.06 -12.48 -9.72
C ILE A 98 -6.03 -11.99 -10.74
N ASN A 99 -6.43 -11.15 -11.70
CA ASN A 99 -5.52 -10.63 -12.72
C ASN A 99 -4.39 -9.77 -12.12
N ALA A 100 -4.69 -8.95 -11.12
CA ALA A 100 -3.70 -8.17 -10.39
C ALA A 100 -2.72 -9.09 -9.64
N THR A 101 -3.24 -10.13 -8.98
CA THR A 101 -2.43 -11.13 -8.28
C THR A 101 -1.56 -11.92 -9.24
N GLU A 102 -2.10 -12.37 -10.38
CA GLU A 102 -1.34 -13.07 -11.41
C GLU A 102 -0.26 -12.16 -12.03
N SER A 103 -0.59 -10.89 -12.27
CA SER A 103 0.34 -9.90 -12.81
C SER A 103 1.45 -9.56 -11.82
N PHE A 104 1.12 -9.45 -10.54
CA PHE A 104 2.06 -9.33 -9.44
C PHE A 104 3.01 -10.54 -9.45
N LEU A 105 2.48 -11.77 -9.33
CA LEU A 105 3.25 -13.02 -9.29
C LEU A 105 4.16 -13.26 -10.51
N ARG A 106 3.84 -12.65 -11.67
CA ARG A 106 4.64 -12.80 -12.91
C ARG A 106 5.66 -11.70 -13.12
N SER A 107 5.58 -10.58 -12.39
CA SER A 107 6.43 -9.42 -12.63
C SER A 107 7.54 -9.31 -11.60
N SER A 108 8.76 -9.67 -12.02
CA SER A 108 9.96 -9.54 -11.19
C SER A 108 10.21 -8.09 -10.74
N GLU A 109 9.85 -7.11 -11.57
CA GLU A 109 10.02 -5.70 -11.23
C GLU A 109 9.02 -5.26 -10.15
N VAL A 110 7.77 -5.73 -10.22
CA VAL A 110 6.77 -5.43 -9.19
C VAL A 110 7.13 -6.10 -7.87
N HIS A 111 7.67 -7.33 -7.92
CA HIS A 111 8.22 -7.99 -6.72
C HIS A 111 9.35 -7.17 -6.09
N ARG A 112 10.31 -6.71 -6.90
CA ARG A 112 11.44 -5.91 -6.45
C ARG A 112 10.97 -4.62 -5.76
N LEU A 113 10.05 -3.89 -6.38
CA LEU A 113 9.48 -2.68 -5.79
C LEU A 113 8.74 -2.97 -4.49
N PHE A 114 7.93 -4.03 -4.45
CA PHE A 114 7.22 -4.44 -3.24
C PHE A 114 8.17 -4.75 -2.07
N ILE A 115 9.27 -5.44 -2.33
CA ILE A 115 10.27 -5.75 -1.31
C ILE A 115 10.98 -4.48 -0.82
N GLN A 116 11.31 -3.56 -1.74
CA GLN A 116 11.90 -2.28 -1.38
C GLN A 116 10.98 -1.46 -0.46
N GLU A 117 9.67 -1.41 -0.76
CA GLU A 117 8.68 -0.74 0.07
C GLU A 117 8.52 -1.42 1.44
N LEU A 118 8.48 -2.76 1.48
CA LEU A 118 8.36 -3.50 2.74
C LEU A 118 9.57 -3.27 3.67
N VAL A 119 10.77 -3.28 3.11
CA VAL A 119 11.99 -2.98 3.87
C VAL A 119 11.99 -1.51 4.29
N GLN A 120 11.64 -0.58 3.41
CA GLN A 120 11.53 0.84 3.75
C GLN A 120 10.55 1.06 4.90
N GLY A 121 9.35 0.48 4.85
CA GLY A 121 8.37 0.58 5.93
C GLY A 121 8.87 -0.02 7.25
N THR A 122 9.65 -1.10 7.20
CA THR A 122 10.29 -1.69 8.39
C THR A 122 11.32 -0.74 9.01
N PHE A 123 12.13 -0.07 8.19
CA PHE A 123 13.05 0.96 8.65
C PHE A 123 12.31 2.18 9.21
N ASP A 124 11.21 2.59 8.57
CA ASP A 124 10.42 3.74 9.00
C ASP A 124 9.74 3.45 10.36
N GLU A 125 9.23 2.25 10.59
CA GLU A 125 8.60 1.86 11.87
C GLU A 125 9.62 1.57 12.98
N ALA A 126 10.80 1.08 12.61
CA ALA A 126 11.92 0.96 13.53
C ALA A 126 12.44 2.34 13.91
N SER A 127 12.55 3.26 12.96
CA SER A 127 12.95 4.64 13.22
C SER A 127 11.86 5.36 14.01
N ASP A 128 12.21 5.95 15.14
CA ASP A 128 11.30 6.84 15.87
C ASP A 128 11.12 8.21 15.17
N ASP A 129 11.09 8.25 13.83
CA ASP A 129 11.01 9.48 13.03
C ASP A 129 9.57 10.04 12.97
N HIS A 130 8.86 9.93 14.09
CA HIS A 130 7.64 10.68 14.34
C HIS A 130 7.88 12.19 14.25
N LEU A 131 9.12 12.66 14.46
CA LEU A 131 9.45 14.06 14.30
C LEU A 131 9.30 14.53 12.85
N ARG A 132 9.80 13.77 11.87
CA ARG A 132 9.59 14.10 10.45
C ARG A 132 8.13 13.99 10.07
N SER A 133 7.43 12.91 10.43
CA SER A 133 6.00 12.77 10.10
C SER A 133 5.15 13.88 10.73
N ASN A 134 5.43 14.25 11.98
CA ASN A 134 4.76 15.38 12.64
C ASN A 134 5.10 16.72 11.97
N ALA A 135 6.35 16.93 11.55
CA ALA A 135 6.74 18.14 10.83
C ALA A 135 6.04 18.26 9.48
N VAL A 136 5.89 17.15 8.74
CA VAL A 136 5.16 17.13 7.47
C VAL A 136 3.67 17.38 7.71
N ARG A 137 3.07 16.74 8.71
CA ARG A 137 1.67 16.97 9.11
C ARG A 137 1.42 18.46 9.42
N GLN A 138 2.23 19.06 10.28
CA GLN A 138 2.13 20.48 10.63
C GLN A 138 2.34 21.39 9.41
N LEU A 139 3.32 21.10 8.56
CA LEU A 139 3.55 21.86 7.33
C LEU A 139 2.32 21.85 6.41
N ILE A 140 1.66 20.70 6.27
CA ILE A 140 0.46 20.58 5.44
C ILE A 140 -0.70 21.33 6.08
N GLU A 141 -1.02 21.01 7.34
CA GLU A 141 -2.23 21.48 8.03
C GLU A 141 -2.18 22.96 8.37
N GLU A 142 -1.06 23.44 8.89
CA GLU A 142 -0.96 24.80 9.44
C GLU A 142 -0.44 25.81 8.41
N GLU A 143 0.48 25.40 7.53
CA GLU A 143 1.15 26.32 6.61
C GLU A 143 0.56 26.25 5.19
N ILE A 144 0.55 25.06 4.56
CA ILE A 144 0.19 24.93 3.14
C ILE A 144 -1.31 25.15 2.92
N LEU A 145 -2.17 24.46 3.69
CA LEU A 145 -3.62 24.60 3.54
C LEU A 145 -4.08 26.03 3.87
N THR A 146 -3.54 26.64 4.92
CA THR A 146 -3.80 28.05 5.25
C THR A 146 -3.38 28.97 4.10
N MET A 147 -2.18 28.78 3.54
CA MET A 147 -1.72 29.57 2.40
C MET A 147 -2.61 29.41 1.16
N LEU A 148 -3.08 28.19 0.87
CA LEU A 148 -3.98 27.93 -0.25
C LEU A 148 -5.32 28.63 -0.07
N GLN A 149 -5.88 28.61 1.13
CA GLN A 149 -7.10 29.35 1.47
C GLN A 149 -6.91 30.86 1.32
N ASP A 150 -5.84 31.41 1.89
CA ASP A 150 -5.54 32.85 1.83
C ASP A 150 -5.33 33.36 0.40
N LYS A 151 -4.69 32.55 -0.44
CA LYS A 151 -4.35 32.92 -1.82
C LYS A 151 -5.33 32.39 -2.86
N ARG A 152 -6.43 31.76 -2.45
CA ARG A 152 -7.38 31.06 -3.33
C ARG A 152 -7.80 31.88 -4.54
N ALA A 153 -8.32 33.08 -4.32
CA ALA A 153 -8.82 33.94 -5.41
C ALA A 153 -7.71 34.34 -6.40
N VAL A 154 -6.50 34.63 -5.89
CA VAL A 154 -5.34 35.01 -6.72
C VAL A 154 -4.83 33.81 -7.53
N LEU A 155 -4.78 32.62 -6.92
CA LEU A 155 -4.38 31.39 -7.58
C LEU A 155 -5.36 31.00 -8.69
N ILE A 156 -6.66 31.04 -8.41
CA ILE A 156 -7.70 30.80 -9.41
C ILE A 156 -7.56 31.80 -10.55
N GLY A 157 -7.48 33.10 -10.28
CA GLY A 157 -7.34 34.11 -11.34
C GLY A 157 -6.12 33.89 -12.25
N ARG A 158 -4.99 33.46 -11.67
CA ARG A 158 -3.79 33.11 -12.45
C ARG A 158 -4.00 31.83 -13.29
N LEU A 159 -4.63 30.81 -12.73
CA LEU A 159 -4.93 29.56 -13.43
C LEU A 159 -5.93 29.77 -14.58
N VAL A 160 -6.98 30.56 -14.37
CA VAL A 160 -7.94 30.92 -15.42
C VAL A 160 -7.23 31.59 -16.59
N ALA A 161 -6.34 32.56 -16.32
CA ALA A 161 -5.57 33.22 -17.37
C ALA A 161 -4.69 32.25 -18.17
N GLN A 162 -4.13 31.22 -17.51
CA GLN A 162 -3.30 30.19 -18.14
C GLN A 162 -4.11 29.16 -18.92
N LEU A 163 -5.29 28.79 -18.41
CA LEU A 163 -6.17 27.79 -19.02
C LEU A 163 -7.03 28.36 -20.17
N LYS A 164 -7.08 29.67 -20.33
CA LYS A 164 -7.94 30.35 -21.32
C LYS A 164 -7.75 29.83 -22.75
N SER A 165 -6.52 29.51 -23.17
CA SER A 165 -6.28 28.95 -24.51
C SER A 165 -6.78 27.51 -24.64
N ALA A 166 -6.66 26.71 -23.58
CA ALA A 166 -7.14 25.32 -23.55
C ALA A 166 -8.67 25.22 -23.43
N ALA A 167 -9.31 26.29 -22.95
CA ALA A 167 -10.75 26.42 -22.85
C ALA A 167 -11.38 27.11 -24.08
N ASP A 168 -10.67 27.25 -25.20
CA ASP A 168 -11.17 27.91 -26.42
C ASP A 168 -11.65 29.36 -26.20
N GLY A 169 -11.05 30.05 -25.22
CA GLY A 169 -11.44 31.40 -24.82
C GLY A 169 -12.62 31.47 -23.84
N ASP A 170 -13.23 30.33 -23.48
CA ASP A 170 -14.30 30.24 -22.48
C ASP A 170 -13.73 30.41 -21.06
N GLU A 171 -13.93 31.61 -20.51
CA GLU A 171 -13.42 32.00 -19.20
C GLU A 171 -14.14 31.27 -18.06
N GLN A 172 -15.41 30.93 -18.23
CA GLN A 172 -16.20 30.27 -17.19
C GLN A 172 -15.84 28.79 -17.09
N ARG A 173 -15.58 28.14 -18.23
CA ARG A 173 -15.03 26.77 -18.27
C ARG A 173 -13.62 26.71 -17.67
N ALA A 174 -12.77 27.69 -17.96
CA ALA A 174 -11.44 27.79 -17.35
C ALA A 174 -11.51 28.03 -15.83
N ALA A 175 -12.48 28.84 -15.36
CA ALA A 175 -12.72 29.06 -13.93
C ALA A 175 -13.16 27.79 -13.20
N CYS A 176 -14.13 27.05 -13.75
CA CYS A 176 -14.60 25.79 -13.17
C CYS A 176 -13.47 24.77 -13.04
N ALA A 177 -12.67 24.60 -14.11
CA ALA A 177 -11.53 23.67 -14.08
C ALA A 177 -10.44 24.09 -13.07
N ALA A 178 -10.19 25.39 -12.91
CA ALA A 178 -9.22 25.89 -11.93
C ALA A 178 -9.71 25.66 -10.48
N GLU A 179 -11.00 25.84 -10.21
CA GLU A 179 -11.60 25.57 -8.90
C GLU A 179 -11.58 24.08 -8.56
N GLU A 180 -11.99 23.22 -9.50
CA GLU A 180 -11.96 21.76 -9.32
C GLU A 180 -10.54 21.25 -9.08
N GLY A 181 -9.56 21.73 -9.86
CA GLY A 181 -8.15 21.35 -9.69
C GLY A 181 -7.59 21.80 -8.35
N LEU A 182 -7.96 22.99 -7.86
CA LEU A 182 -7.53 23.45 -6.53
C LEU A 182 -8.15 22.59 -5.43
N MET A 183 -9.43 22.25 -5.53
CA MET A 183 -10.11 21.35 -4.58
C MET A 183 -9.50 19.95 -4.58
N GLU A 184 -9.11 19.42 -5.73
CA GLU A 184 -8.42 18.14 -5.83
C GLU A 184 -7.07 18.16 -5.11
N VAL A 185 -6.28 19.23 -5.30
CA VAL A 185 -4.99 19.41 -4.60
C VAL A 185 -5.20 19.53 -3.08
N GLU A 186 -6.17 20.32 -2.63
CA GLU A 186 -6.51 20.43 -1.21
C GLU A 186 -6.85 19.05 -0.62
N ARG A 187 -7.65 18.25 -1.32
CA ARG A 187 -8.01 16.88 -0.88
C ARG A 187 -6.80 15.94 -0.83
N LEU A 188 -5.90 16.00 -1.83
CA LEU A 188 -4.69 15.17 -1.84
C LEU A 188 -3.77 15.48 -0.66
N LEU A 189 -3.63 16.76 -0.32
CA LEU A 189 -2.84 17.20 0.83
C LEU A 189 -3.44 16.71 2.14
N CYS A 190 -4.76 16.85 2.34
CA CYS A 190 -5.44 16.33 3.53
C CYS A 190 -5.27 14.81 3.66
N ASN A 191 -5.53 14.05 2.59
CA ASN A 191 -5.40 12.60 2.61
C ASN A 191 -3.97 12.16 2.94
N HIS A 192 -2.97 12.87 2.44
CA HIS A 192 -1.58 12.57 2.76
C HIS A 192 -1.28 12.85 4.24
N SER A 193 -1.74 13.98 4.77
CA SER A 193 -1.61 14.34 6.19
C SER A 193 -2.21 13.30 7.13
N GLU A 194 -3.38 12.78 6.78
CA GLU A 194 -4.10 11.74 7.53
C GLU A 194 -3.42 10.36 7.44
N SER A 195 -2.63 10.12 6.39
CA SER A 195 -1.94 8.83 6.17
C SER A 195 -0.56 8.73 6.83
N LEU A 196 0.01 9.85 7.27
CA LEU A 196 1.27 9.94 8.02
C LEU A 196 1.07 9.58 9.49
#